data_AF-I1RD31-F1
#
_entry.id   AF-I1RD31-F1
#
_cell.length_a   1.000
_cell.length_b   1.000
_cell.length_c   1.000
_cell.angle_alpha   90.00
_cell.angle_beta   90.00
_cell.angle_gamma   90.00
#
_symmetry.space_group_name_H-M   'P 1'
#
loop_
_entity.id
_entity.type
_entity.pdbx_description
1 polymer ?
#
loop_
_entity_poly.entity_id
_entity_poly.type
_entity_poly.pdbx_seq_one_letter_code
_entity_poly.pdbx_strand_id
1 'polypeptide(L)'
;MSLSTSRVWRGEVGDAFGLPLLNTDGMAVGPSTGEYRSLDAAKDGSDDRASNELSMRNDVSLETADDTDDDTVDDTDDDTVDDTDDDTVDDTVNDEPVEQPNIHATAEAWIQAFDKLNPVSDPDADLQRFEDLTRTLITRLCQEARSGRFADWLKIATDKREMSFEMKSALINANADKLADHILRHIPRKTKQLLGKRDLQPFDLLSLPEFPPGCPYSIVYFDIAVQVGIANIESRYSRLSLGRTMKPIKSCSRYNHLMKTKVYLGSSSDKEGGWNRLRVHEKEANRESGRSNMHYDFTRQADVVTNFRIGALFPPSSALSEGIDLLLPELLEGILMVYLGTYHVSYLTPLSDGNMFHTASSYELVGRMRLNLSVPDLHRNTLNIAWPILQAGSYREFKVDRWQIARMADALGLLKAEVHLDEHDDQQFIAALEAIRSKTRVSSAELEILLAKGGASNPNYEPPSPNNEVHERAELQRERTERAERAERVRRAKRARRAERAKRGRAERAERAKRERAERVERKHAELVEREYQRIMHERGHHEELSRNGQGVFNNKRKLAPESVDYNERHKRQR
;
A
#
# COMPACT_ATOMS: atom_id res chain seq x y z
N MET A 1 -49.07 -22.69 40.60
CA MET A 1 -49.25 -23.44 41.86
C MET A 1 -47.95 -24.19 42.15
N SER A 2 -47.49 -24.11 43.40
CA SER A 2 -46.24 -24.66 43.93
C SER A 2 -46.33 -26.16 44.26
N LEU A 3 -45.15 -26.75 44.54
CA LEU A 3 -44.81 -28.05 45.17
C LEU A 3 -44.41 -29.14 44.16
N SER A 4 -43.23 -29.80 44.20
CA SER A 4 -42.26 -30.24 45.22
C SER A 4 -42.18 -31.78 45.18
N THR A 5 -40.95 -32.31 45.23
CA THR A 5 -40.44 -33.64 45.66
C THR A 5 -39.51 -34.29 44.61
N SER A 6 -38.48 -35.09 44.89
CA SER A 6 -37.45 -35.28 45.94
C SER A 6 -36.71 -36.60 45.59
N ARG A 7 -35.41 -36.71 45.95
CA ARG A 7 -34.49 -37.88 46.11
C ARG A 7 -33.25 -37.74 45.21
N VAL A 8 -32.00 -37.52 45.66
CA VAL A 8 -31.15 -38.09 46.74
C VAL A 8 -30.83 -39.58 46.53
N TRP A 9 -29.58 -39.87 46.13
CA TRP A 9 -28.79 -41.03 46.57
C TRP A 9 -27.30 -40.63 46.64
N ARG A 10 -26.72 -40.79 47.83
CA ARG A 10 -25.27 -40.78 48.14
C ARG A 10 -24.72 -42.20 48.00
N GLY A 11 -23.43 -42.32 47.72
CA GLY A 11 -22.64 -43.52 47.96
C GLY A 11 -21.15 -43.23 47.85
N GLU A 12 -20.51 -43.00 49.00
CA GLU A 12 -19.04 -43.00 49.19
C GLU A 12 -18.52 -44.44 49.31
N VAL A 13 -17.20 -44.59 49.09
CA VAL A 13 -16.19 -45.41 49.83
C VAL A 13 -15.21 -46.12 48.87
N GLY A 14 -13.91 -45.86 49.06
CA GLY A 14 -12.86 -46.85 48.79
C GLY A 14 -11.50 -46.33 48.32
N ASP A 15 -10.64 -45.90 49.24
CA ASP A 15 -9.18 -45.81 49.08
C ASP A 15 -8.55 -47.20 48.89
N ALA A 16 -7.52 -47.33 48.03
CA ALA A 16 -6.37 -48.23 48.23
C ALA A 16 -5.30 -48.13 47.11
N PHE A 17 -4.08 -47.73 47.53
CA PHE A 17 -2.75 -48.25 47.16
C PHE A 17 -2.26 -48.28 45.70
N GLY A 18 -1.07 -47.68 45.48
CA GLY A 18 -0.12 -48.17 44.47
C GLY A 18 0.90 -47.15 43.93
N LEU A 19 1.91 -46.78 44.70
CA LEU A 19 3.19 -46.25 44.18
C LEU A 19 3.92 -47.32 43.35
N PRO A 20 4.91 -46.93 42.52
CA PRO A 20 6.27 -47.27 42.92
C PRO A 20 7.31 -46.15 42.73
N LEU A 21 8.26 -46.18 43.66
CA LEU A 21 9.51 -45.43 43.72
C LEU A 21 10.56 -46.01 42.76
N LEU A 22 11.38 -45.08 42.23
CA LEU A 22 12.84 -45.13 42.02
C LEU A 22 13.49 -46.43 41.53
N ASN A 23 14.20 -46.32 40.41
CA ASN A 23 15.60 -46.75 40.37
C ASN A 23 16.45 -45.74 39.60
N THR A 24 17.46 -45.26 40.30
CA THR A 24 18.62 -44.48 39.84
C THR A 24 19.69 -45.43 39.31
N ASP A 25 20.30 -45.06 38.18
CA ASP A 25 21.70 -45.26 37.78
C ASP A 25 21.76 -44.72 36.34
N GLY A 26 22.41 -43.61 36.00
CA GLY A 26 23.80 -43.29 36.29
C GLY A 26 24.63 -43.73 35.07
N MET A 27 24.89 -42.81 34.12
CA MET A 27 26.09 -42.76 33.27
C MET A 27 26.02 -41.54 32.34
N ALA A 28 27.00 -40.65 32.52
CA ALA A 28 27.30 -39.52 31.64
C ALA A 28 28.20 -40.00 30.49
N VAL A 29 27.90 -39.63 29.25
CA VAL A 29 28.90 -39.46 28.18
C VAL A 29 28.41 -38.34 27.24
N GLY A 30 29.30 -37.39 26.98
CA GLY A 30 29.07 -36.23 26.12
C GLY A 30 29.03 -36.56 24.60
N PRO A 31 28.98 -35.51 23.76
CA PRO A 31 28.68 -35.64 22.34
C PRO A 31 29.93 -36.02 21.54
N SER A 32 29.83 -37.01 20.64
CA SER A 32 30.86 -37.27 19.64
C SER A 32 30.39 -36.94 18.23
N THR A 33 31.20 -36.11 17.61
CA THR A 33 31.31 -35.73 16.21
C THR A 33 31.56 -36.91 15.26
N GLY A 34 31.21 -36.71 13.98
CA GLY A 34 31.75 -37.42 12.82
C GLY A 34 30.87 -38.56 12.33
N GLU A 35 30.79 -38.88 11.05
CA GLU A 35 31.49 -38.38 9.88
C GLU A 35 30.89 -39.09 8.65
N TYR A 36 31.12 -38.50 7.49
CA TYR A 36 30.91 -39.01 6.15
C TYR A 36 31.33 -40.48 5.93
N ARG A 37 30.48 -41.27 5.25
CA ARG A 37 30.84 -42.36 4.31
C ARG A 37 29.73 -42.44 3.25
N SER A 38 29.93 -41.95 2.03
CA SER A 38 30.65 -42.60 0.92
C SER A 38 30.21 -44.04 0.68
N LEU A 39 29.36 -44.23 -0.32
CA LEU A 39 29.07 -45.52 -0.95
C LEU A 39 29.33 -45.37 -2.46
N ASP A 40 30.49 -45.87 -2.87
CA ASP A 40 30.85 -46.13 -4.25
C ASP A 40 30.33 -47.50 -4.71
N ALA A 41 29.90 -47.50 -5.97
CA ALA A 41 30.12 -48.50 -7.02
C ALA A 41 29.46 -49.91 -6.95
N ALA A 42 28.51 -50.12 -7.87
CA ALA A 42 28.57 -51.13 -8.95
C ALA A 42 27.55 -50.74 -10.05
N LYS A 43 27.97 -50.39 -11.29
CA LYS A 43 28.13 -51.29 -12.48
C LYS A 43 26.88 -52.12 -12.77
N ASP A 44 26.30 -52.19 -13.97
CA ASP A 44 26.78 -52.04 -15.35
C ASP A 44 25.58 -51.87 -16.32
N GLY A 45 25.85 -51.33 -17.52
CA GLY A 45 25.03 -51.52 -18.73
C GLY A 45 24.62 -50.21 -19.41
N SER A 46 25.45 -49.63 -20.30
CA SER A 46 25.48 -49.85 -21.78
C SER A 46 24.13 -49.50 -22.45
N ASP A 47 24.01 -48.68 -23.49
CA ASP A 47 24.93 -47.99 -24.39
C ASP A 47 24.08 -46.99 -25.23
N ASP A 48 24.79 -46.10 -25.92
CA ASP A 48 24.43 -45.41 -27.17
C ASP A 48 23.61 -44.11 -27.19
N ARG A 49 24.37 -43.07 -27.61
CA ARG A 49 24.05 -42.07 -28.65
C ARG A 49 23.02 -40.98 -28.33
N ALA A 50 23.48 -39.76 -28.12
CA ALA A 50 23.78 -38.83 -29.22
C ALA A 50 24.15 -37.45 -28.67
N SER A 51 25.29 -36.97 -29.14
CA SER A 51 25.88 -35.66 -28.91
C SER A 51 24.95 -34.53 -29.37
N ASN A 52 24.84 -33.46 -28.57
CA ASN A 52 24.76 -32.12 -29.13
C ASN A 52 25.42 -31.11 -28.19
N GLU A 53 26.64 -30.74 -28.56
CA GLU A 53 27.39 -29.61 -28.03
C GLU A 53 26.68 -28.31 -28.43
N LEU A 54 26.49 -27.40 -27.48
CA LEU A 54 26.36 -25.98 -27.80
C LEU A 54 27.05 -25.18 -26.71
N SER A 55 28.34 -24.98 -26.97
CA SER A 55 29.20 -23.95 -26.41
C SER A 55 28.62 -22.57 -26.72
N MET A 56 28.31 -21.78 -25.69
CA MET A 56 28.46 -20.33 -25.76
C MET A 56 29.10 -19.81 -24.47
N ARG A 57 30.41 -19.59 -24.60
CA ARG A 57 31.18 -18.64 -23.81
C ARG A 57 30.58 -17.25 -24.00
N ASN A 58 30.42 -16.51 -22.91
CA ASN A 58 30.47 -15.04 -22.95
C ASN A 58 31.30 -14.58 -21.76
N ASP A 59 32.59 -14.38 -22.05
CA ASP A 59 33.48 -13.54 -21.28
C ASP A 59 33.03 -12.09 -21.48
N VAL A 60 32.74 -11.37 -20.39
CA VAL A 60 32.71 -9.91 -20.40
C VAL A 60 33.58 -9.41 -19.27
N SER A 61 34.63 -8.71 -19.68
CA SER A 61 35.71 -8.14 -18.89
C SER A 61 35.23 -7.24 -17.76
N LEU A 62 35.88 -7.40 -16.61
CA LEU A 62 36.09 -6.36 -15.61
C LEU A 62 36.94 -5.24 -16.22
N GLU A 63 36.45 -4.01 -16.17
CA GLU A 63 37.29 -2.81 -16.14
C GLU A 63 36.96 -1.97 -14.91
N THR A 64 38.03 -1.60 -14.23
CA THR A 64 38.13 -0.84 -12.98
C THR A 64 38.42 0.63 -13.28
N ALA A 65 37.60 1.53 -12.75
CA ALA A 65 37.87 2.94 -12.46
C ALA A 65 36.82 3.32 -11.39
N ASP A 66 37.13 3.56 -10.12
CA ASP A 66 37.98 4.59 -9.53
C ASP A 66 37.75 5.96 -10.16
N ASP A 67 36.72 6.65 -9.67
CA ASP A 67 36.74 8.10 -9.49
C ASP A 67 35.76 8.47 -8.36
N THR A 68 36.37 9.04 -7.31
CA THR A 68 35.81 9.86 -6.24
C THR A 68 34.99 11.04 -6.76
N ASP A 69 33.78 11.22 -6.21
CA ASP A 69 33.05 12.49 -5.98
C ASP A 69 31.90 12.14 -5.01
N ASP A 70 32.03 12.35 -3.69
CA ASP A 70 31.69 13.57 -2.93
C ASP A 70 30.54 14.42 -3.50
N ASP A 71 29.31 13.91 -3.41
CA ASP A 71 28.10 14.74 -3.46
C ASP A 71 27.18 14.39 -2.28
N THR A 72 27.19 15.26 -1.29
CA THR A 72 26.16 15.37 -0.26
C THR A 72 24.81 15.70 -0.91
N VAL A 73 23.97 14.69 -1.08
CA VAL A 73 22.56 14.85 -1.48
C VAL A 73 21.70 15.16 -0.26
N ASP A 74 21.23 16.41 -0.23
CA ASP A 74 20.17 16.92 0.62
C ASP A 74 18.82 16.50 0.01
N ASP A 75 18.30 15.36 0.48
CA ASP A 75 16.99 14.80 0.08
C ASP A 75 15.85 15.63 0.69
N THR A 76 15.56 16.76 0.05
CA THR A 76 14.25 17.41 0.12
C THR A 76 13.37 16.87 -1.01
N ASP A 77 12.73 15.72 -0.76
CA ASP A 77 11.64 15.17 -1.57
C ASP A 77 10.42 16.11 -1.52
N ASP A 78 10.42 17.14 -2.36
CA ASP A 78 9.23 17.91 -2.75
C ASP A 78 8.54 17.17 -3.90
N ASP A 79 7.64 16.24 -3.54
CA ASP A 79 6.73 15.50 -4.42
C ASP A 79 5.68 16.41 -5.10
N THR A 80 6.12 17.45 -5.79
CA THR A 80 5.31 18.13 -6.82
C THR A 80 5.54 17.47 -8.17
N VAL A 81 5.10 16.21 -8.29
CA VAL A 81 4.98 15.51 -9.57
C VAL A 81 4.05 16.30 -10.51
N ASP A 82 4.68 16.90 -11.51
CA ASP A 82 4.09 17.57 -12.65
C ASP A 82 3.49 16.52 -13.59
N ASP A 83 2.19 16.26 -13.44
CA ASP A 83 1.38 15.46 -14.37
C ASP A 83 1.35 16.14 -15.75
N THR A 84 2.31 15.80 -16.61
CA THR A 84 2.31 16.10 -18.05
C THR A 84 2.41 14.83 -18.87
N ASP A 85 1.56 13.85 -18.58
CA ASP A 85 1.23 12.81 -19.56
C ASP A 85 -0.11 13.13 -20.22
N ASP A 86 0.04 13.55 -21.48
CA ASP A 86 -0.94 13.89 -22.49
C ASP A 86 -1.66 12.64 -23.00
N ASP A 87 -2.66 12.17 -22.25
CA ASP A 87 -3.75 11.35 -22.80
C ASP A 87 -5.00 12.22 -22.92
N THR A 88 -5.11 12.90 -24.06
CA THR A 88 -6.29 13.66 -24.48
C THR A 88 -7.46 12.73 -24.80
N VAL A 89 -8.09 12.16 -23.77
CA VAL A 89 -9.48 11.74 -23.79
C VAL A 89 -10.33 12.80 -23.10
N ASP A 90 -11.28 13.33 -23.85
CA ASP A 90 -12.22 14.41 -23.49
C ASP A 90 -13.20 13.96 -22.39
N ASP A 91 -12.72 13.89 -21.15
CA ASP A 91 -13.55 13.67 -19.96
C ASP A 91 -14.16 14.99 -19.45
N THR A 92 -14.99 15.62 -20.29
CA THR A 92 -15.91 16.69 -19.87
C THR A 92 -17.25 16.16 -19.39
N VAL A 93 -17.29 14.94 -18.83
CA VAL A 93 -18.43 14.49 -18.02
C VAL A 93 -18.20 14.97 -16.59
N ASN A 94 -18.79 16.13 -16.26
CA ASN A 94 -19.06 16.56 -14.89
C ASN A 94 -20.08 15.60 -14.25
N ASP A 95 -19.71 14.35 -14.05
CA ASP A 95 -20.35 13.54 -13.03
C ASP A 95 -19.77 14.02 -11.71
N GLU A 96 -20.44 14.98 -11.08
CA GLU A 96 -20.30 15.15 -9.64
C GLU A 96 -20.40 13.75 -9.03
N PRO A 97 -19.43 13.32 -8.19
CA PRO A 97 -19.48 12.01 -7.58
C PRO A 97 -20.83 11.93 -6.86
N VAL A 98 -21.74 11.14 -7.41
CA VAL A 98 -23.01 10.85 -6.75
C VAL A 98 -22.61 10.34 -5.38
N GLU A 99 -22.85 11.14 -4.35
CA GLU A 99 -22.65 10.77 -2.96
C GLU A 99 -23.52 9.53 -2.73
N GLN A 100 -22.94 8.35 -2.95
CA GLN A 100 -23.61 7.12 -2.61
C GLN A 100 -23.78 7.19 -1.10
N PRO A 101 -25.03 7.13 -0.59
CA PRO A 101 -25.27 7.21 0.83
C PRO A 101 -24.42 6.13 1.49
N ASN A 102 -23.52 6.57 2.38
CA ASN A 102 -22.65 5.70 3.13
C ASN A 102 -23.54 4.69 3.88
N ILE A 103 -23.67 3.47 3.34
CA ILE A 103 -24.75 2.53 3.71
C ILE A 103 -24.63 2.13 5.19
N HIS A 104 -23.45 2.35 5.81
CA HIS A 104 -23.20 2.10 7.22
C HIS A 104 -22.54 3.30 7.90
N ALA A 105 -23.14 3.77 9.00
CA ALA A 105 -22.61 4.90 9.76
C ALA A 105 -21.28 4.60 10.47
N THR A 106 -20.98 3.33 10.76
CA THR A 106 -19.78 2.90 11.49
C THR A 106 -19.23 1.58 10.95
N ALA A 107 -17.93 1.31 11.19
CA ALA A 107 -17.28 0.05 10.86
C ALA A 107 -17.97 -1.14 11.52
N GLU A 108 -18.37 -1.02 12.79
CA GLU A 108 -19.11 -2.05 13.52
C GLU A 108 -20.47 -2.34 12.90
N ALA A 109 -21.20 -1.30 12.45
CA ALA A 109 -22.49 -1.49 11.80
C ALA A 109 -22.34 -2.24 10.47
N TRP A 110 -21.25 -1.99 9.73
CA TRP A 110 -20.93 -2.76 8.52
C TRP A 110 -20.63 -4.23 8.86
N ILE A 111 -19.75 -4.47 9.85
CA ILE A 111 -19.37 -5.84 10.25
C ILE A 111 -20.60 -6.63 10.71
N GLN A 112 -21.46 -6.04 11.56
CA GLN A 112 -22.69 -6.68 12.03
C GLN A 112 -23.64 -7.01 10.88
N ALA A 113 -23.81 -6.10 9.91
CA ALA A 113 -24.65 -6.35 8.75
C ALA A 113 -24.07 -7.47 7.86
N PHE A 114 -22.76 -7.46 7.65
CA PHE A 114 -22.06 -8.50 6.89
C PHE A 114 -22.17 -9.87 7.56
N ASP A 115 -21.93 -9.96 8.87
CA ASP A 115 -22.01 -11.20 9.64
C ASP A 115 -23.44 -11.74 9.71
N LYS A 116 -24.45 -10.86 9.73
CA LYS A 116 -25.87 -11.26 9.63
C LYS A 116 -26.19 -11.90 8.28
N LEU A 117 -25.60 -11.40 7.20
CA LEU A 117 -25.76 -11.96 5.85
C LEU A 117 -24.92 -13.22 5.63
N ASN A 118 -23.82 -13.38 6.38
CA ASN A 118 -22.87 -14.49 6.28
C ASN A 118 -22.66 -15.14 7.65
N PRO A 119 -23.70 -15.80 8.21
CA PRO A 119 -23.64 -16.32 9.56
C PRO A 119 -22.56 -17.40 9.68
N VAL A 120 -21.75 -17.30 10.73
CA VAL A 120 -20.80 -18.33 11.17
C VAL A 120 -21.18 -18.71 12.59
N SER A 121 -21.35 -19.99 12.87
CA SER A 121 -21.73 -20.48 14.21
C SER A 121 -20.64 -20.15 15.25
N ASP A 122 -21.03 -19.80 16.48
CA ASP A 122 -20.07 -19.60 17.58
C ASP A 122 -19.14 -20.79 17.85
N PRO A 123 -19.61 -22.06 17.86
CA PRO A 123 -18.73 -23.21 18.04
C PRO A 123 -17.98 -23.63 16.75
N ASP A 124 -17.82 -22.75 15.77
CA ASP A 124 -17.06 -23.06 14.55
C ASP A 124 -15.58 -23.27 14.88
N ALA A 125 -15.05 -24.45 14.55
CA ALA A 125 -13.70 -24.85 14.95
C ALA A 125 -12.60 -24.03 14.27
N ASP A 126 -12.82 -23.59 13.02
CA ASP A 126 -11.85 -22.76 12.30
C ASP A 126 -11.85 -21.35 12.91
N LEU A 127 -13.02 -20.76 13.15
CA LEU A 127 -13.15 -19.47 13.83
C LEU A 127 -12.44 -19.49 15.20
N GLN A 128 -12.73 -20.48 16.05
CA GLN A 128 -12.11 -20.58 17.37
C GLN A 128 -10.59 -20.73 17.27
N ARG A 129 -10.11 -21.57 16.34
CA ARG A 129 -8.68 -21.75 16.09
C ARG A 129 -8.00 -20.43 15.72
N PHE A 130 -8.60 -19.63 14.84
CA PHE A 130 -8.05 -18.33 14.48
C PHE A 130 -7.97 -17.42 15.71
N GLU A 131 -9.06 -17.30 16.48
CA GLU A 131 -9.11 -16.43 17.67
C GLU A 131 -8.06 -16.83 18.72
N ASP A 132 -7.92 -18.13 19.01
CA ASP A 132 -6.95 -18.64 19.99
C ASP A 132 -5.50 -18.38 19.56
N LEU A 133 -5.18 -18.61 18.29
CA LEU A 133 -3.85 -18.36 17.74
C LEU A 133 -3.53 -16.87 17.70
N THR A 134 -4.48 -16.01 17.30
CA THR A 134 -4.32 -14.55 17.32
C THR A 134 -4.11 -14.02 18.74
N ARG A 135 -4.89 -14.49 19.72
CA ARG A 135 -4.68 -14.14 21.16
C ARG A 135 -3.29 -14.54 21.63
N THR A 136 -2.84 -15.73 21.25
CA THR A 136 -1.50 -16.23 21.60
C THR A 136 -0.41 -15.34 21.01
N LEU A 137 -0.53 -14.95 19.74
CA LEU A 137 0.42 -14.06 19.07
C LEU A 137 0.46 -12.67 19.70
N ILE A 138 -0.70 -12.07 20.00
CA ILE A 138 -0.76 -10.76 20.68
C ILE A 138 -0.13 -10.84 22.07
N THR A 139 -0.41 -11.90 22.82
CA THR A 139 0.17 -12.13 24.14
C THR A 139 1.69 -12.21 24.07
N ARG A 140 2.24 -13.00 23.14
CA ARG A 140 3.68 -13.11 22.92
C ARG A 140 4.31 -11.78 22.53
N LEU A 141 3.67 -11.02 21.63
CA LEU A 141 4.17 -9.72 21.21
C LEU A 141 4.22 -8.71 22.38
N CYS A 142 3.18 -8.67 23.23
CA CYS A 142 3.19 -7.85 24.44
C CYS A 142 4.27 -8.30 25.44
N GLN A 143 4.51 -9.61 25.58
CA GLN A 143 5.57 -10.14 26.45
C GLN A 143 6.97 -9.74 25.92
N GLU A 144 7.20 -9.85 24.62
CA GLU A 144 8.44 -9.43 23.96
C GLU A 144 8.66 -7.92 24.10
N ALA A 145 7.60 -7.11 23.94
CA ALA A 145 7.67 -5.66 24.15
C ALA A 145 8.11 -5.29 25.59
N ARG A 146 7.65 -6.06 26.59
CA ARG A 146 8.04 -5.92 28.01
C ARG A 146 9.38 -6.53 28.37
N SER A 147 9.97 -7.32 27.47
CA SER A 147 11.23 -8.00 27.75
C SER A 147 12.38 -6.99 27.80
N GLY A 148 13.30 -7.21 28.74
CA GLY A 148 14.42 -6.31 28.98
C GLY A 148 14.01 -4.97 29.57
N ARG A 149 15.00 -4.09 29.78
CA ARG A 149 14.74 -2.73 30.25
C ARG A 149 14.48 -1.83 29.06
N PHE A 150 13.39 -1.05 29.09
CA PHE A 150 13.05 -0.12 28.02
C PHE A 150 14.19 0.88 27.73
N ALA A 151 14.88 1.36 28.77
CA ALA A 151 16.04 2.24 28.61
C ALA A 151 17.21 1.59 27.88
N ASP A 152 17.42 0.28 28.03
CA ASP A 152 18.47 -0.44 27.31
C ASP A 152 18.06 -0.68 25.86
N TRP A 153 16.77 -0.95 25.63
CA TRP A 153 16.21 -1.05 24.29
C TRP A 153 16.35 0.27 23.49
N LEU A 154 16.13 1.42 24.12
CA LEU A 154 16.32 2.73 23.48
C LEU A 154 17.77 3.01 23.05
N LYS A 155 18.76 2.31 23.63
CA LYS A 155 20.18 2.43 23.23
C LYS A 155 20.50 1.61 21.98
N ILE A 156 19.64 0.65 21.62
CA ILE A 156 19.78 -0.14 20.38
C ILE A 156 19.53 0.81 19.21
N ALA A 157 20.39 0.74 18.18
CA ALA A 157 20.23 1.52 16.95
C ALA A 157 18.92 1.14 16.24
N THR A 158 18.25 2.10 15.59
CA THR A 158 16.90 1.91 15.03
C THR A 158 16.83 0.76 14.02
N ASP A 159 17.86 0.63 13.18
CA ASP A 159 18.08 -0.45 12.21
C ASP A 159 18.36 -1.83 12.83
N LYS A 160 18.48 -1.90 14.16
CA LYS A 160 18.68 -3.15 14.92
C LYS A 160 17.53 -3.46 15.87
N ARG A 161 16.48 -2.63 15.89
CA ARG A 161 15.29 -2.87 16.73
C ARG A 161 14.32 -3.83 16.06
N GLU A 162 13.61 -4.57 16.87
CA GLU A 162 12.57 -5.53 16.45
C GLU A 162 11.22 -4.88 16.12
N MET A 163 11.00 -3.64 16.59
CA MET A 163 9.76 -2.87 16.43
C MET A 163 10.03 -1.36 16.54
N SER A 164 9.06 -0.53 16.19
CA SER A 164 9.16 0.93 16.37
C SER A 164 9.06 1.35 17.84
N PHE A 165 9.45 2.59 18.13
CA PHE A 165 9.32 3.16 19.48
C PHE A 165 7.85 3.24 19.90
N GLU A 166 7.00 3.73 19.02
CA GLU A 166 5.57 3.92 19.23
C GLU A 166 4.89 2.58 19.53
N MET A 167 5.22 1.56 18.75
CA MET A 167 4.68 0.22 18.93
C MET A 167 5.14 -0.41 20.23
N LYS A 168 6.45 -0.33 20.57
CA LYS A 168 6.94 -0.86 21.84
C LYS A 168 6.31 -0.15 23.04
N SER A 169 6.27 1.18 22.99
CA SER A 169 5.68 2.01 24.04
C SER A 169 4.21 1.68 24.29
N ALA A 170 3.42 1.51 23.21
CA ALA A 170 2.03 1.12 23.29
C ALA A 170 1.86 -0.29 23.89
N LEU A 171 2.69 -1.26 23.48
CA LEU A 171 2.56 -2.66 23.86
C LEU A 171 3.05 -2.97 25.29
N ILE A 172 4.04 -2.25 25.81
CA ILE A 172 4.55 -2.47 27.18
C ILE A 172 3.42 -2.38 28.21
N ASN A 173 2.54 -1.39 28.05
CA ASN A 173 1.46 -1.11 28.99
C ASN A 173 0.12 -1.76 28.60
N ALA A 174 0.02 -2.37 27.41
CA ALA A 174 -1.24 -2.93 26.91
C ALA A 174 -1.63 -4.25 27.62
N ASN A 175 -2.85 -4.34 28.13
CA ASN A 175 -3.38 -5.64 28.56
C ASN A 175 -3.65 -6.52 27.32
N ALA A 176 -2.94 -7.65 27.21
CA ALA A 176 -2.95 -8.48 26.01
C ALA A 176 -4.33 -9.07 25.70
N ASP A 177 -5.08 -9.52 26.71
CA ASP A 177 -6.42 -10.10 26.53
C ASP A 177 -7.41 -9.04 26.04
N LYS A 178 -7.41 -7.86 26.67
CA LYS A 178 -8.25 -6.73 26.26
C LYS A 178 -7.90 -6.26 24.85
N LEU A 179 -6.61 -6.21 24.52
CA LEU A 179 -6.13 -5.83 23.18
C LEU A 179 -6.58 -6.86 22.14
N ALA A 180 -6.48 -8.15 22.45
CA ALA A 180 -6.95 -9.21 21.56
C ALA A 180 -8.47 -9.17 21.37
N ASP A 181 -9.26 -9.03 22.45
CA ASP A 181 -10.71 -8.83 22.36
C ASP A 181 -11.07 -7.64 21.49
N HIS A 182 -10.35 -6.53 21.68
CA HIS A 182 -10.58 -5.31 20.94
C HIS A 182 -10.29 -5.51 19.44
N ILE A 183 -9.13 -6.06 19.07
CA ILE A 183 -8.78 -6.33 17.67
C ILE A 183 -9.74 -7.32 17.03
N LEU A 184 -10.04 -8.44 17.71
CA LEU A 184 -10.88 -9.50 17.17
C LEU A 184 -12.30 -9.01 16.88
N ARG A 185 -12.82 -8.00 17.60
CA ARG A 185 -14.15 -7.45 17.33
C ARG A 185 -14.25 -6.72 15.98
N HIS A 186 -13.11 -6.28 15.42
CA HIS A 186 -13.00 -5.51 14.18
C HIS A 186 -12.79 -6.39 12.93
N ILE A 187 -12.77 -7.72 13.12
CA ILE A 187 -12.60 -8.70 12.06
C ILE A 187 -13.96 -9.38 11.80
N PRO A 188 -14.49 -9.38 10.56
CA PRO A 188 -15.71 -10.11 10.22
C PRO A 188 -15.60 -11.59 10.58
N ARG A 189 -16.67 -12.20 11.07
CA ARG A 189 -16.64 -13.62 11.50
C ARG A 189 -16.28 -14.56 10.37
N LYS A 190 -16.75 -14.27 9.15
CA LYS A 190 -16.37 -15.05 7.96
C LYS A 190 -14.88 -14.97 7.65
N THR A 191 -14.26 -13.80 7.87
CA THR A 191 -12.82 -13.62 7.73
C THR A 191 -12.07 -14.48 8.76
N LYS A 192 -12.52 -14.47 10.03
CA LYS A 192 -11.94 -15.33 11.09
C LYS A 192 -12.03 -16.81 10.75
N GLN A 193 -13.21 -17.28 10.33
CA GLN A 193 -13.43 -18.65 9.89
C GLN A 193 -12.49 -19.05 8.75
N LEU A 194 -12.38 -18.21 7.71
CA LEU A 194 -11.52 -18.50 6.56
C LEU A 194 -10.05 -18.58 6.97
N LEU A 195 -9.55 -17.61 7.73
CA LEU A 195 -8.17 -17.59 8.22
C LEU A 195 -7.89 -18.74 9.21
N GLY A 196 -8.93 -19.26 9.85
CA GLY A 196 -8.89 -20.37 10.79
C GLY A 196 -8.68 -21.75 10.20
N LYS A 197 -8.85 -21.92 8.88
CA LYS A 197 -8.62 -23.18 8.17
C LYS A 197 -7.22 -23.73 8.44
N ARG A 198 -7.11 -25.04 8.66
CA ARG A 198 -5.80 -25.71 8.86
C ARG A 198 -4.92 -25.68 7.62
N ASP A 199 -5.50 -25.99 6.47
CA ASP A 199 -4.79 -26.09 5.18
C ASP A 199 -5.00 -24.84 4.33
N LEU A 200 -5.01 -23.66 4.96
CA LEU A 200 -5.26 -22.38 4.30
C LEU A 200 -4.29 -22.15 3.13
N GLN A 201 -4.83 -22.01 1.92
CA GLN A 201 -4.08 -21.67 0.72
C GLN A 201 -4.24 -20.17 0.37
N PRO A 202 -3.28 -19.56 -0.35
CA PRO A 202 -3.42 -18.20 -0.85
C PRO A 202 -4.73 -17.95 -1.61
N PHE A 203 -5.18 -18.95 -2.38
CA PHE A 203 -6.39 -18.89 -3.17
C PHE A 203 -7.68 -18.82 -2.33
N ASP A 204 -7.71 -19.45 -1.14
CA ASP A 204 -8.86 -19.38 -0.24
C ASP A 204 -9.20 -17.93 0.16
N LEU A 205 -8.19 -17.06 0.21
CA LEU A 205 -8.32 -15.66 0.58
C LEU A 205 -9.14 -14.84 -0.42
N LEU A 206 -9.37 -15.33 -1.65
CA LEU A 206 -10.31 -14.71 -2.58
C LEU A 206 -11.76 -14.71 -2.06
N SER A 207 -12.07 -15.60 -1.11
CA SER A 207 -13.39 -15.71 -0.47
C SER A 207 -13.60 -14.73 0.68
N LEU A 208 -12.59 -13.94 1.03
CA LEU A 208 -12.72 -12.86 2.00
C LEU A 208 -13.71 -11.79 1.51
N PRO A 209 -14.28 -10.97 2.41
CA PRO A 209 -15.26 -9.96 2.04
C PRO A 209 -14.67 -8.90 1.09
N GLU A 210 -15.47 -8.41 0.14
CA GLU A 210 -15.08 -7.29 -0.73
C GLU A 210 -15.28 -5.94 -0.04
N PHE A 211 -14.53 -4.92 -0.46
CA PHE A 211 -14.70 -3.56 0.05
C PHE A 211 -16.04 -2.95 -0.38
N PRO A 212 -16.82 -2.35 0.55
CA PRO A 212 -17.94 -1.51 0.16
C PRO A 212 -17.42 -0.26 -0.57
N PRO A 213 -18.14 0.25 -1.58
CA PRO A 213 -17.82 1.54 -2.20
C PRO A 213 -17.66 2.66 -1.18
N GLY A 214 -16.58 3.45 -1.29
CA GLY A 214 -16.38 4.66 -0.49
C GLY A 214 -16.04 4.41 0.99
N CYS A 215 -15.41 3.28 1.32
CA CYS A 215 -15.05 2.88 2.70
C CYS A 215 -14.19 3.93 3.45
N PRO A 216 -14.75 4.71 4.40
CA PRO A 216 -14.03 5.79 5.08
C PRO A 216 -13.27 5.30 6.33
N TYR A 217 -13.26 4.00 6.58
CA TYR A 217 -12.72 3.37 7.79
C TYR A 217 -11.20 3.19 7.70
N SER A 218 -10.54 3.09 8.84
CA SER A 218 -9.19 2.53 8.88
C SER A 218 -9.28 1.03 8.59
N ILE A 219 -8.36 0.47 7.81
CA ILE A 219 -8.50 -0.90 7.28
C ILE A 219 -7.24 -1.72 7.48
N VAL A 220 -7.45 -3.03 7.58
CA VAL A 220 -6.45 -4.04 7.22
C VAL A 220 -7.01 -4.81 6.04
N TYR A 221 -6.23 -4.95 4.98
CA TYR A 221 -6.67 -5.52 3.71
C TYR A 221 -5.68 -6.54 3.18
N PHE A 222 -6.22 -7.38 2.30
CA PHE A 222 -5.46 -8.31 1.48
C PHE A 222 -5.59 -7.87 0.03
N ASP A 223 -4.48 -7.79 -0.69
CA ASP A 223 -4.47 -7.80 -2.15
C ASP A 223 -4.07 -9.21 -2.61
N ILE A 224 -5.03 -9.93 -3.17
CA ILE A 224 -4.84 -11.27 -3.71
C ILE A 224 -4.58 -11.17 -5.21
N ALA A 225 -3.31 -11.11 -5.56
CA ALA A 225 -2.84 -11.01 -6.93
C ALA A 225 -2.85 -12.38 -7.60
N VAL A 226 -3.63 -12.54 -8.66
CA VAL A 226 -3.80 -13.83 -9.35
C VAL A 226 -3.35 -13.71 -10.80
N GLN A 227 -2.46 -14.61 -11.23
CA GLN A 227 -2.07 -14.73 -12.63
C GLN A 227 -3.10 -15.54 -13.40
N VAL A 228 -3.91 -14.87 -14.20
CA VAL A 228 -5.11 -15.43 -14.86
C VAL A 228 -4.90 -15.65 -16.35
N GLY A 229 -3.84 -15.08 -16.94
CA GLY A 229 -3.59 -15.09 -18.38
C GLY A 229 -4.29 -13.93 -19.09
N ILE A 230 -3.59 -13.26 -20.02
CA ILE A 230 -4.10 -12.10 -20.77
C ILE A 230 -5.45 -12.38 -21.45
N ALA A 231 -5.61 -13.60 -21.99
CA ALA A 231 -6.84 -14.02 -22.65
C ALA A 231 -8.08 -14.00 -21.73
N ASN A 232 -7.89 -14.01 -20.41
CA ASN A 232 -8.96 -14.02 -19.41
C ASN A 232 -9.23 -12.63 -18.81
N ILE A 233 -8.60 -11.56 -19.30
CA ILE A 233 -8.78 -10.20 -18.79
C ILE A 233 -9.65 -9.40 -19.78
N GLU A 234 -10.61 -8.63 -19.25
CA GLU A 234 -11.37 -7.63 -20.00
C GLU A 234 -11.16 -6.25 -19.38
N SER A 235 -11.10 -5.20 -20.20
CA SER A 235 -11.02 -3.84 -19.68
C SER A 235 -12.39 -3.39 -19.17
N ARG A 236 -12.51 -3.03 -17.89
CA ARG A 236 -13.75 -2.41 -17.34
C ARG A 236 -13.43 -1.28 -16.38
N TYR A 237 -14.40 -0.40 -16.17
CA TYR A 237 -14.30 0.67 -15.17
C TYR A 237 -14.10 0.12 -13.76
N SER A 238 -13.18 0.76 -13.03
CA SER A 238 -12.90 0.45 -11.64
C SER A 238 -14.07 0.81 -10.73
N ARG A 239 -14.27 -0.02 -9.69
CA ARG A 239 -15.14 0.31 -8.55
C ARG A 239 -14.45 1.24 -7.55
N LEU A 240 -13.11 1.23 -7.48
CA LEU A 240 -12.32 2.09 -6.58
C LEU A 240 -12.02 3.44 -7.23
N SER A 241 -11.75 3.46 -8.54
CA SER A 241 -11.28 4.62 -9.30
C SER A 241 -12.26 4.99 -10.41
N LEU A 242 -13.19 5.90 -10.12
CA LEU A 242 -14.14 6.43 -11.11
C LEU A 242 -13.41 6.87 -12.39
N GLY A 243 -13.91 6.44 -13.55
CA GLY A 243 -13.41 6.81 -14.87
C GLY A 243 -12.21 6.01 -15.38
N ARG A 244 -11.52 5.21 -14.55
CA ARG A 244 -10.35 4.44 -14.99
C ARG A 244 -10.69 3.00 -15.31
N THR A 245 -10.13 2.50 -16.40
CA THR A 245 -10.21 1.08 -16.75
C THR A 245 -9.23 0.25 -15.93
N MET A 246 -9.66 -0.95 -15.60
CA MET A 246 -8.92 -1.97 -14.88
C MET A 246 -8.74 -3.22 -15.72
N LYS A 247 -7.95 -4.16 -15.20
CA LYS A 247 -7.82 -5.55 -15.66
C LYS A 247 -8.71 -6.55 -14.89
N PRO A 248 -10.05 -6.47 -14.81
CA PRO A 248 -10.82 -7.56 -14.21
C PRO A 248 -10.76 -8.83 -15.06
N ILE A 249 -11.05 -9.97 -14.41
CA ILE A 249 -11.33 -11.22 -15.11
C ILE A 249 -12.60 -11.09 -15.95
N LYS A 250 -12.56 -11.65 -17.15
CA LYS A 250 -13.71 -11.85 -18.04
C LYS A 250 -14.85 -12.55 -17.31
N SER A 251 -16.06 -12.03 -17.42
CA SER A 251 -17.26 -12.63 -16.80
C SER A 251 -17.48 -14.14 -17.10
N CYS A 252 -16.96 -14.67 -18.21
CA CYS A 252 -17.00 -16.09 -18.56
C CYS A 252 -15.81 -16.92 -18.04
N SER A 253 -14.75 -16.26 -17.57
CA SER A 253 -13.56 -16.89 -16.99
C SER A 253 -13.75 -17.05 -15.49
N ARG A 254 -13.27 -18.17 -14.93
CA ARG A 254 -13.32 -18.45 -13.49
C ARG A 254 -11.92 -18.56 -12.93
N TYR A 255 -11.76 -18.08 -11.70
CA TYR A 255 -10.57 -18.36 -10.91
C TYR A 255 -10.39 -19.89 -10.76
N ASN A 256 -9.15 -20.35 -10.94
CA ASN A 256 -8.77 -21.75 -10.76
C ASN A 256 -7.68 -21.84 -9.68
N HIS A 257 -7.78 -22.82 -8.78
CA HIS A 257 -6.81 -23.09 -7.72
C HIS A 257 -5.38 -23.36 -8.23
N LEU A 258 -5.22 -23.72 -9.51
CA LEU A 258 -3.91 -23.89 -10.16
C LEU A 258 -3.25 -22.57 -10.60
N MET A 259 -3.99 -21.45 -10.57
CA MET A 259 -3.44 -20.15 -10.93
C MET A 259 -2.41 -19.71 -9.90
N LYS A 260 -1.31 -19.12 -10.37
CA LYS A 260 -0.30 -18.56 -9.49
C LYS A 260 -0.92 -17.39 -8.71
N THR A 261 -1.06 -17.59 -7.40
CA THR A 261 -1.62 -16.59 -6.49
C THR A 261 -0.54 -16.08 -5.55
N LYS A 262 -0.48 -14.76 -5.41
CA LYS A 262 0.32 -14.09 -4.40
C LYS A 262 -0.53 -13.19 -3.51
N VAL A 263 -0.05 -12.92 -2.32
CA VAL A 263 -0.77 -12.22 -1.25
C VAL A 263 0.08 -11.05 -0.79
N TYR A 264 -0.52 -9.87 -0.78
CA TYR A 264 0.00 -8.71 -0.08
C TYR A 264 -0.96 -8.38 1.06
N LEU A 265 -0.45 -8.22 2.27
CA LEU A 265 -1.17 -7.64 3.40
C LEU A 265 -0.81 -6.17 3.53
N GLY A 266 -1.79 -5.34 3.83
CA GLY A 266 -1.53 -3.93 4.12
C GLY A 266 -2.54 -3.38 5.09
N SER A 267 -2.20 -2.24 5.68
CA SER A 267 -3.12 -1.44 6.48
C SER A 267 -3.18 0.00 5.98
N SER A 268 -4.18 0.72 6.46
CA SER A 268 -4.28 2.17 6.36
C SER A 268 -5.01 2.70 7.57
N SER A 269 -4.36 3.65 8.26
CA SER A 269 -4.91 4.42 9.38
C SER A 269 -5.21 5.87 8.99
N ASP A 270 -5.19 6.16 7.68
CA ASP A 270 -5.35 7.51 7.12
C ASP A 270 -6.74 8.08 7.44
N LYS A 271 -6.80 9.40 7.66
CA LYS A 271 -8.02 10.19 7.85
C LYS A 271 -8.89 10.19 6.59
N GLU A 272 -8.30 10.04 5.41
CA GLU A 272 -9.02 9.86 4.15
C GLU A 272 -9.59 8.44 3.99
N GLY A 273 -9.34 7.57 4.98
CA GLY A 273 -9.79 6.20 5.04
C GLY A 273 -8.94 5.24 4.22
N GLY A 274 -9.22 3.95 4.38
CA GLY A 274 -8.60 2.88 3.63
C GLY A 274 -8.85 2.94 2.13
N TRP A 275 -9.95 3.57 1.69
CA TRP A 275 -10.31 3.66 0.30
C TRP A 275 -9.24 4.33 -0.57
N ASN A 276 -8.64 5.42 -0.10
CA ASN A 276 -7.59 6.11 -0.86
C ASN A 276 -6.35 5.22 -1.06
N ARG A 277 -5.95 4.48 -0.02
CA ARG A 277 -4.86 3.50 -0.09
C ARG A 277 -5.13 2.43 -1.13
N LEU A 278 -6.36 1.89 -1.17
CA LEU A 278 -6.74 0.89 -2.17
C LEU A 278 -6.73 1.46 -3.59
N ARG A 279 -7.19 2.70 -3.78
CA ARG A 279 -7.12 3.40 -5.09
C ARG A 279 -5.69 3.60 -5.56
N VAL A 280 -4.77 3.94 -4.67
CA VAL A 280 -3.34 4.06 -5.00
C VAL A 280 -2.79 2.73 -5.46
N HIS A 281 -3.02 1.65 -4.71
CA HIS A 281 -2.56 0.31 -5.09
C HIS A 281 -3.14 -0.16 -6.42
N GLU A 282 -4.43 0.09 -6.64
CA GLU A 282 -5.10 -0.22 -7.89
C GLU A 282 -4.50 0.58 -9.06
N LYS A 283 -4.28 1.89 -8.87
CA LYS A 283 -3.63 2.74 -9.87
C LYS A 283 -2.24 2.19 -10.22
N GLU A 284 -1.42 1.90 -9.21
CA GLU A 284 -0.06 1.40 -9.40
C GLU A 284 -0.01 0.04 -10.10
N ALA A 285 -0.91 -0.88 -9.77
CA ALA A 285 -1.01 -2.20 -10.39
C ALA A 285 -1.44 -2.15 -11.86
N ASN A 286 -2.10 -1.06 -12.29
CA ASN A 286 -2.52 -0.87 -13.68
C ASN A 286 -1.57 0.03 -14.49
N ARG A 287 -0.47 0.52 -13.90
CA ARG A 287 0.55 1.26 -14.67
C ARG A 287 1.39 0.32 -15.53
N GLU A 288 1.77 0.80 -16.72
CA GLU A 288 2.72 0.12 -17.60
C GLU A 288 4.16 0.17 -17.05
N SER A 289 4.51 1.27 -16.37
CA SER A 289 5.84 1.47 -15.78
C SER A 289 5.76 2.23 -14.45
N GLY A 290 6.84 2.16 -13.67
CA GLY A 290 6.99 2.87 -12.40
C GLY A 290 8.23 2.39 -11.64
N ARG A 291 8.54 3.03 -10.50
CA ARG A 291 9.63 2.54 -9.62
C ARG A 291 9.38 1.06 -9.27
N SER A 292 10.44 0.27 -9.28
CA SER A 292 10.38 -1.16 -8.92
C SER A 292 10.09 -1.28 -7.42
N ASN A 293 9.12 -2.11 -7.12
CA ASN A 293 8.73 -2.53 -5.77
C ASN A 293 8.17 -3.93 -5.93
N MET A 294 8.64 -4.89 -5.14
CA MET A 294 8.26 -6.31 -5.30
C MET A 294 6.74 -6.53 -5.38
N HIS A 295 5.94 -5.75 -4.64
CA HIS A 295 4.48 -5.80 -4.76
C HIS A 295 4.02 -5.43 -6.17
N TYR A 296 4.44 -4.28 -6.67
CA TYR A 296 4.04 -3.77 -7.98
C TYR A 296 4.69 -4.50 -9.16
N ASP A 297 5.89 -5.06 -8.98
CA ASP A 297 6.58 -5.84 -10.02
C ASP A 297 5.77 -7.09 -10.40
N PHE A 298 5.04 -7.66 -9.45
CA PHE A 298 4.12 -8.77 -9.72
C PHE A 298 2.76 -8.27 -10.21
N THR A 299 2.15 -7.28 -9.55
CA THR A 299 0.77 -6.86 -9.87
C THR A 299 0.63 -6.07 -11.16
N ARG A 300 1.71 -5.42 -11.65
CA ARG A 300 1.72 -4.71 -12.94
C ARG A 300 1.71 -5.64 -14.16
N GLN A 301 2.03 -6.92 -13.99
CA GLN A 301 2.05 -7.88 -15.10
C GLN A 301 0.71 -7.87 -15.86
N ALA A 302 0.77 -7.97 -17.19
CA ALA A 302 -0.40 -7.82 -18.06
C ALA A 302 -1.45 -8.93 -17.85
N ASP A 303 -1.02 -10.06 -17.30
CA ASP A 303 -1.83 -11.25 -17.05
C ASP A 303 -2.20 -11.46 -15.57
N VAL A 304 -1.92 -10.48 -14.70
CA VAL A 304 -2.21 -10.52 -13.27
C VAL A 304 -3.36 -9.56 -12.92
N VAL A 305 -4.24 -10.02 -12.03
CA VAL A 305 -5.40 -9.27 -11.51
C VAL A 305 -5.27 -9.11 -10.00
N THR A 306 -5.41 -7.89 -9.50
CA THR A 306 -5.47 -7.58 -8.06
C THR A 306 -6.88 -7.78 -7.51
N ASN A 307 -6.99 -8.30 -6.29
CA ASN A 307 -8.27 -8.55 -5.64
C ASN A 307 -8.19 -8.07 -4.20
N PHE A 308 -8.69 -6.85 -3.96
CA PHE A 308 -8.71 -6.26 -2.63
C PHE A 308 -9.84 -6.86 -1.78
N ARG A 309 -9.47 -7.41 -0.62
CA ARG A 309 -10.36 -8.04 0.34
C ARG A 309 -10.18 -7.48 1.75
N ILE A 310 -11.26 -7.45 2.52
CA ILE A 310 -11.27 -6.95 3.89
C ILE A 310 -10.67 -8.00 4.83
N GLY A 311 -9.62 -7.60 5.54
CA GLY A 311 -9.13 -8.27 6.73
C GLY A 311 -9.84 -7.76 7.98
N ALA A 312 -9.86 -6.45 8.18
CA ALA A 312 -10.52 -5.79 9.31
C ALA A 312 -10.93 -4.35 8.98
N LEU A 313 -11.92 -3.84 9.72
CA LEU A 313 -12.38 -2.45 9.65
C LEU A 313 -12.38 -1.84 11.05
N PHE A 314 -11.68 -0.73 11.19
CA PHE A 314 -11.61 0.06 12.41
C PHE A 314 -12.31 1.40 12.20
N PRO A 315 -12.87 2.02 13.25
CA PRO A 315 -13.36 3.39 13.19
C PRO A 315 -12.26 4.29 12.62
N PRO A 316 -12.60 5.32 11.83
CA PRO A 316 -11.60 6.26 11.34
C PRO A 316 -10.87 6.86 12.55
N SER A 317 -9.55 6.88 12.47
CA SER A 317 -8.70 7.47 13.49
C SER A 317 -9.02 8.95 13.64
N SER A 318 -9.82 9.30 14.65
CA SER A 318 -10.05 10.70 14.99
C SER A 318 -8.73 11.29 15.51
N ALA A 319 -8.48 12.58 15.28
CA ALA A 319 -7.31 13.26 15.84
C ALA A 319 -7.26 13.25 17.39
N LEU A 320 -8.31 12.73 18.04
CA LEU A 320 -8.49 12.62 19.49
C LEU A 320 -8.36 11.18 20.01
N SER A 321 -8.15 10.16 19.15
CA SER A 321 -7.91 8.80 19.66
C SER A 321 -6.51 8.75 20.26
N GLU A 322 -6.43 8.71 21.59
CA GLU A 322 -5.18 8.58 22.32
C GLU A 322 -4.73 7.11 22.37
N GLY A 323 -3.42 6.87 22.27
CA GLY A 323 -2.83 5.56 22.58
C GLY A 323 -2.84 4.55 21.43
N ILE A 324 -3.07 3.27 21.78
CA ILE A 324 -2.87 2.12 20.89
C ILE A 324 -3.90 2.02 19.76
N ASP A 325 -5.07 2.64 19.90
CA ASP A 325 -6.17 2.60 18.93
C ASP A 325 -5.74 3.06 17.53
N LEU A 326 -4.86 4.06 17.53
CA LEU A 326 -4.23 4.61 16.34
C LEU A 326 -3.28 3.64 15.62
N LEU A 327 -2.75 2.65 16.32
CA LEU A 327 -1.78 1.68 15.81
C LEU A 327 -2.41 0.32 15.54
N LEU A 328 -3.72 0.15 15.80
CA LEU A 328 -4.39 -1.15 15.65
C LEU A 328 -4.34 -1.71 14.23
N PRO A 329 -4.51 -0.91 13.16
CA PRO A 329 -4.40 -1.45 11.81
C PRO A 329 -2.99 -1.98 11.52
N GLU A 330 -1.94 -1.22 11.83
CA GLU A 330 -0.54 -1.62 11.66
C GLU A 330 -0.18 -2.83 12.56
N LEU A 331 -0.69 -2.84 13.79
CA LEU A 331 -0.54 -3.95 14.73
C LEU A 331 -1.17 -5.24 14.19
N LEU A 332 -2.43 -5.16 13.74
CA LEU A 332 -3.13 -6.32 13.20
C LEU A 332 -2.49 -6.79 11.89
N GLU A 333 -2.04 -5.89 11.01
CA GLU A 333 -1.28 -6.25 9.82
C GLU A 333 -0.05 -7.10 10.20
N GLY A 334 0.74 -6.64 11.18
CA GLY A 334 1.90 -7.38 11.68
C GLY A 334 1.53 -8.74 12.26
N ILE A 335 0.48 -8.81 13.09
CA ILE A 335 0.00 -10.08 13.65
C ILE A 335 -0.45 -11.04 12.55
N LEU A 336 -1.16 -10.57 11.52
CA LEU A 336 -1.58 -11.40 10.40
C LEU A 336 -0.40 -11.84 9.53
N MET A 337 0.62 -10.99 9.36
CA MET A 337 1.84 -11.36 8.66
C MET A 337 2.62 -12.45 9.40
N VAL A 338 2.68 -12.37 10.73
CA VAL A 338 3.23 -13.43 11.58
C VAL A 338 2.36 -14.67 11.56
N TYR A 339 1.03 -14.54 11.56
CA TYR A 339 0.12 -15.69 11.50
C TYR A 339 0.23 -16.44 10.16
N LEU A 340 0.25 -15.72 9.04
CA LEU A 340 0.30 -16.31 7.70
C LEU A 340 1.71 -16.66 7.23
N GLY A 341 2.75 -16.26 7.95
CA GLY A 341 4.14 -16.50 7.53
C GLY A 341 4.53 -15.69 6.30
N THR A 342 3.88 -14.55 6.07
CA THR A 342 4.17 -13.69 4.91
C THR A 342 5.36 -12.75 5.15
N TYR A 343 5.88 -12.69 6.38
CA TYR A 343 7.14 -12.06 6.73
C TYR A 343 8.14 -13.14 7.17
N HIS A 344 9.16 -13.40 6.34
CA HIS A 344 9.99 -14.59 6.48
C HIS A 344 11.49 -14.31 6.23
N VAL A 345 12.36 -14.97 7.00
CA VAL A 345 13.82 -14.74 6.99
C VAL A 345 14.49 -15.01 5.64
N SER A 346 13.86 -15.77 4.75
CA SER A 346 14.35 -15.97 3.37
C SER A 346 14.47 -14.67 2.57
N TYR A 347 13.84 -13.58 3.03
CA TYR A 347 13.93 -12.26 2.43
C TYR A 347 15.07 -11.40 2.96
N LEU A 348 15.83 -11.88 3.96
CA LEU A 348 16.95 -11.15 4.55
C LEU A 348 18.13 -10.97 3.56
N THR A 349 18.26 -11.83 2.55
CA THR A 349 19.52 -12.03 1.81
C THR A 349 19.75 -11.23 0.51
N PRO A 350 18.78 -10.52 -0.12
CA PRO A 350 19.08 -9.62 -1.25
C PRO A 350 19.04 -8.11 -0.94
N LEU A 351 18.62 -7.69 0.26
CA LEU A 351 18.24 -6.29 0.55
C LEU A 351 19.05 -5.65 1.71
N SER A 352 20.17 -6.27 2.10
CA SER A 352 20.67 -6.23 3.49
C SER A 352 21.49 -5.02 3.93
N ASP A 353 21.80 -4.04 3.08
CA ASP A 353 22.55 -2.88 3.56
C ASP A 353 21.63 -1.65 3.63
N GLY A 354 21.17 -1.34 4.85
CA GLY A 354 20.55 -0.06 5.20
C GLY A 354 19.02 0.03 5.08
N ASN A 355 18.29 -1.04 4.74
CA ASN A 355 16.84 -0.96 4.62
C ASN A 355 16.14 -0.91 6.00
N MET A 356 15.65 0.28 6.38
CA MET A 356 14.94 0.52 7.64
C MET A 356 13.59 -0.21 7.79
N PHE A 357 13.11 -0.90 6.75
CA PHE A 357 11.81 -1.56 6.74
C PHE A 357 11.84 -3.01 7.24
N HIS A 358 13.02 -3.57 7.50
CA HIS A 358 13.20 -4.88 8.13
C HIS A 358 14.56 -4.95 8.85
N THR A 359 14.64 -5.70 9.95
CA THR A 359 15.90 -5.92 10.68
C THR A 359 16.09 -7.41 10.97
N ALA A 360 17.33 -7.84 11.22
CA ALA A 360 17.57 -9.20 11.70
C ALA A 360 16.75 -9.49 12.98
N SER A 361 16.71 -8.52 13.90
CA SER A 361 15.96 -8.58 15.15
C SER A 361 14.45 -8.73 14.94
N SER A 362 13.85 -8.10 13.91
CA SER A 362 12.42 -8.29 13.62
C SER A 362 12.12 -9.69 13.10
N TYR A 363 12.99 -10.29 12.28
CA TYR A 363 12.84 -11.69 11.87
C TYR A 363 13.02 -12.67 13.03
N GLU A 364 13.98 -12.42 13.93
CA GLU A 364 14.15 -13.22 15.15
C GLU A 364 12.90 -13.17 16.04
N LEU A 365 12.32 -11.98 16.22
CA LEU A 365 11.05 -11.79 16.94
C LEU A 365 9.93 -12.62 16.30
N VAL A 366 9.76 -12.54 14.98
CA VAL A 366 8.73 -13.32 14.26
C VAL A 366 8.96 -14.83 14.44
N GLY A 367 10.21 -15.29 14.42
CA GLY A 367 10.56 -16.68 14.72
C GLY A 367 10.12 -17.11 16.13
N ARG A 368 10.42 -16.29 17.15
CA ARG A 368 9.96 -16.55 18.54
C ARG A 368 8.44 -16.53 18.66
N MET A 369 7.77 -15.60 17.98
CA MET A 369 6.31 -15.50 17.99
C MET A 369 5.64 -16.72 17.36
N ARG A 370 6.20 -17.32 16.31
CA ARG A 370 5.66 -18.54 15.64
C ARG A 370 6.06 -19.85 16.33
N LEU A 371 7.03 -19.83 17.23
CA LEU A 371 7.58 -21.04 17.83
C LEU A 371 6.49 -21.91 18.48
N ASN A 372 6.46 -23.21 18.14
CA ASN A 372 5.47 -24.18 18.62
C ASN A 372 4.00 -23.84 18.29
N LEU A 373 3.73 -22.97 17.32
CA LEU A 373 2.39 -22.72 16.80
C LEU A 373 2.20 -23.44 15.47
N SER A 374 1.10 -24.18 15.34
CA SER A 374 0.67 -24.73 14.06
C SER A 374 -0.08 -23.66 13.29
N VAL A 375 0.64 -22.72 12.68
CA VAL A 375 0.09 -21.60 11.88
C VAL A 375 0.40 -21.78 10.39
N PRO A 376 -0.41 -21.23 9.46
CA PRO A 376 -0.13 -21.26 8.03
C PRO A 376 1.23 -20.65 7.68
N ASP A 377 1.79 -21.05 6.54
CA ASP A 377 3.04 -20.51 6.01
C ASP A 377 2.94 -20.23 4.51
N LEU A 378 2.75 -18.95 4.19
CA LEU A 378 2.58 -18.42 2.84
C LEU A 378 3.84 -17.69 2.35
N HIS A 379 5.01 -17.94 2.94
CA HIS A 379 6.25 -17.24 2.57
C HIS A 379 6.64 -17.42 1.10
N ARG A 380 6.15 -18.43 0.38
CA ARG A 380 6.42 -18.58 -1.07
C ARG A 380 5.48 -17.77 -1.96
N ASN A 381 4.40 -17.26 -1.37
CA ASN A 381 3.30 -16.60 -2.06
C ASN A 381 3.12 -15.16 -1.57
N THR A 382 4.01 -14.63 -0.75
CA THR A 382 3.91 -13.27 -0.24
C THR A 382 4.49 -12.23 -1.20
N LEU A 383 3.95 -11.02 -1.12
CA LEU A 383 4.45 -9.78 -1.70
C LEU A 383 4.86 -8.77 -0.62
N ASN A 384 4.74 -9.15 0.66
CA ASN A 384 5.20 -8.35 1.78
C ASN A 384 6.71 -8.49 1.97
N ILE A 385 7.39 -7.34 2.12
CA ILE A 385 8.80 -7.27 2.52
C ILE A 385 8.97 -6.43 3.78
N ALA A 386 8.13 -5.41 3.93
CA ALA A 386 8.17 -4.48 5.03
C ALA A 386 7.50 -5.06 6.29
N TRP A 387 8.06 -4.73 7.45
CA TRP A 387 7.48 -5.10 8.74
C TRP A 387 6.66 -3.92 9.32
N PRO A 388 5.32 -3.97 9.31
CA PRO A 388 4.48 -2.83 9.72
C PRO A 388 4.68 -2.44 11.20
N ILE A 389 5.03 -3.40 12.06
CA ILE A 389 5.35 -3.16 13.48
C ILE A 389 6.63 -2.31 13.64
N LEU A 390 7.55 -2.37 12.69
CA LEU A 390 8.76 -1.53 12.67
C LEU A 390 8.50 -0.16 12.04
N GLN A 391 7.55 -0.08 11.10
CA GLN A 391 7.16 1.15 10.41
C GLN A 391 6.09 1.97 11.15
N ALA A 392 5.40 1.36 12.11
CA ALA A 392 4.30 1.97 12.83
C ALA A 392 4.75 3.27 13.51
N GLY A 393 4.08 4.38 13.20
CA GLY A 393 4.41 5.70 13.74
C GLY A 393 5.49 6.46 12.95
N SER A 394 6.34 5.80 12.18
CA SER A 394 7.46 6.45 11.45
C SER A 394 7.00 7.42 10.35
N TYR A 395 5.84 7.17 9.74
CA TYR A 395 5.25 8.05 8.71
C TYR A 395 4.36 9.15 9.26
N ARG A 396 4.13 9.14 10.57
CA ARG A 396 3.43 10.24 11.21
C ARG A 396 4.53 11.23 11.50
N GLU A 397 4.45 12.40 10.88
CA GLU A 397 5.07 13.61 11.42
C GLU A 397 4.48 13.86 12.81
N PHE A 398 4.79 13.00 13.78
CA PHE A 398 5.05 13.46 15.09
C PHE A 398 6.27 14.35 14.89
N LYS A 399 5.99 15.64 14.69
CA LYS A 399 6.63 16.64 15.54
C LYS A 399 6.49 16.05 16.94
N VAL A 400 7.46 15.21 17.34
CA VAL A 400 7.57 14.79 18.73
C VAL A 400 7.67 16.12 19.41
N ASP A 401 6.56 16.52 20.02
CA ASP A 401 6.43 17.85 20.55
C ASP A 401 7.64 18.01 21.46
N ARG A 402 8.46 19.06 21.27
CA ARG A 402 9.70 19.20 22.05
C ARG A 402 9.39 19.07 23.56
N TRP A 403 8.15 19.38 23.94
CA TRP A 403 7.51 19.11 25.22
C TRP A 403 7.35 17.66 25.66
N GLN A 404 7.13 16.67 24.79
CA GLN A 404 7.13 15.26 25.17
C GLN A 404 8.54 14.75 25.48
N ILE A 405 9.53 15.16 24.67
CA ILE A 405 10.93 14.85 24.94
C ILE A 405 11.40 15.60 26.20
N ALA A 406 11.02 16.87 26.37
CA ALA A 406 11.29 17.64 27.57
C ALA A 406 10.61 17.05 28.80
N ARG A 407 9.35 16.58 28.72
CA ARG A 407 8.66 15.88 29.82
C ARG A 407 9.31 14.54 30.15
N MET A 408 9.77 13.79 29.15
CA MET A 408 10.54 12.57 29.40
C MET A 408 11.89 12.90 30.04
N ALA A 409 12.57 13.95 29.61
CA ALA A 409 13.82 14.42 30.21
C ALA A 409 13.62 14.93 31.64
N ASP A 410 12.53 15.65 31.91
CA ASP A 410 12.15 16.16 33.24
C ASP A 410 11.78 15.00 34.19
N ALA A 411 10.94 14.07 33.74
CA ALA A 411 10.55 12.88 34.51
C ALA A 411 11.75 11.97 34.83
N LEU A 412 12.81 12.01 34.02
CA LEU A 412 14.06 11.31 34.26
C LEU A 412 15.07 12.12 35.10
N GLY A 413 14.70 13.34 35.54
CA GLY A 413 15.56 14.24 36.33
C GLY A 413 16.75 14.81 35.56
N LEU A 414 16.67 14.83 34.23
CA LEU A 414 17.78 15.17 33.33
C LEU A 414 17.78 16.65 32.93
N LEU A 415 16.65 17.33 33.07
CA LEU A 415 16.58 18.78 33.03
C LEU A 415 16.96 19.32 34.42
N LYS A 416 18.08 20.04 34.51
CA LYS A 416 18.27 20.95 35.65
C LYS A 416 17.17 22.01 35.55
N ALA A 417 16.61 22.42 36.68
CA ALA A 417 15.46 23.32 36.82
C ALA A 417 15.53 24.71 36.12
N GLU A 418 16.54 24.96 35.29
CA GLU A 418 16.82 26.24 34.64
C GLU A 418 17.21 26.09 33.15
N VAL A 419 16.81 25.01 32.47
CA VAL A 419 16.92 24.98 30.99
C VAL A 419 15.62 25.52 30.40
N HIS A 420 15.59 26.83 30.13
CA HIS A 420 14.63 27.39 29.18
C HIS A 420 15.01 26.89 27.80
N LEU A 421 14.30 25.86 27.31
CA LEU A 421 14.40 25.43 25.92
C LEU A 421 13.75 26.52 25.07
N ASP A 422 14.56 27.34 24.41
CA ASP A 422 14.06 28.28 23.40
C ASP A 422 13.44 27.47 22.25
N GLU A 423 12.20 27.79 21.86
CA GLU A 423 11.44 27.06 20.85
C GLU A 423 12.07 27.12 19.45
N HIS A 424 13.15 27.89 19.26
CA HIS A 424 13.79 28.10 17.97
C HIS A 424 15.27 27.71 17.92
N ASP A 425 15.85 27.16 18.99
CA ASP A 425 17.26 26.79 19.02
C ASP A 425 17.47 25.26 18.97
N ASP A 426 17.64 24.74 17.75
CA ASP A 426 17.93 23.32 17.50
C ASP A 426 19.24 22.86 18.16
N GLN A 427 20.21 23.75 18.39
CA GLN A 427 21.47 23.39 19.04
C GLN A 427 21.29 23.14 20.54
N GLN A 428 20.42 23.89 21.20
CA GLN A 428 20.07 23.63 22.61
C GLN A 428 19.31 22.32 22.79
N PHE A 429 18.44 21.98 21.85
CA PHE A 429 17.72 20.71 21.86
C PHE A 429 18.66 19.52 21.65
N ILE A 430 19.58 19.61 20.68
CA ILE A 430 20.62 18.59 20.45
C ILE A 430 21.55 18.47 21.67
N ALA A 431 22.00 19.60 22.25
CA ALA A 431 22.82 19.60 23.45
C ALA A 431 22.10 19.02 24.69
N ALA A 432 20.78 19.22 24.82
CA ALA A 432 19.98 18.62 25.88
C ALA A 432 19.87 17.10 25.71
N LEU A 433 19.66 16.60 24.48
CA LEU A 433 19.67 15.17 24.16
C LEU A 433 21.05 14.52 24.43
N GLU A 434 22.15 15.21 24.09
CA GLU A 434 23.50 14.74 24.40
C GLU A 434 23.84 14.81 25.90
N ALA A 435 23.30 15.80 26.63
CA ALA A 435 23.41 15.88 28.09
C ALA A 435 22.62 14.76 28.80
N ILE A 436 21.44 14.41 28.29
CA ILE A 436 20.63 13.25 28.71
C ILE A 436 21.40 11.95 28.48
N ARG A 437 22.01 11.82 27.29
CA ARG A 437 22.80 10.65 26.89
C ARG A 437 24.09 10.49 27.71
N SER A 438 24.70 11.59 28.14
CA SER A 438 25.94 11.58 28.93
C SER A 438 25.74 11.45 30.44
N LYS A 439 24.57 11.85 30.98
CA LYS A 439 24.29 11.85 32.44
C LYS A 439 23.50 10.66 32.97
N THR A 440 22.89 9.84 32.12
CA THR A 440 22.12 8.66 32.53
C THR A 440 23.03 7.48 32.92
N ARG A 441 23.73 7.62 34.06
CA ARG A 441 24.23 6.51 34.90
C ARG A 441 23.25 6.19 36.04
N VAL A 442 21.95 6.46 35.85
CA VAL A 442 20.92 6.25 36.87
C VAL A 442 20.56 4.76 36.91
N SER A 443 20.52 4.18 38.12
CA SER A 443 20.18 2.77 38.27
C SER A 443 18.68 2.54 38.02
N SER A 444 18.33 1.38 37.45
CA SER A 444 16.96 1.08 37.03
C SER A 444 15.91 1.14 38.15
N ALA A 445 16.33 1.00 39.42
CA ALA A 445 15.44 1.09 40.58
C ALA A 445 15.06 2.56 40.92
N GLU A 446 15.94 3.51 40.64
CA GLU A 446 15.66 4.94 40.86
C GLU A 446 14.71 5.51 39.80
N LEU A 447 14.77 4.98 38.57
CA LEU A 447 13.86 5.32 37.48
C LEU A 447 12.41 4.88 37.77
N GLU A 448 12.23 3.69 38.35
CA GLU A 448 10.90 3.18 38.76
C GLU A 448 10.31 3.99 39.93
N ILE A 449 11.14 4.43 40.87
CA ILE A 449 10.71 5.27 42.01
C ILE A 449 10.30 6.68 41.54
N LEU A 450 10.99 7.25 40.55
CA LEU A 450 10.67 8.57 40.00
C LEU A 450 9.39 8.56 39.16
N LEU A 451 9.18 7.53 38.33
CA LEU A 451 7.95 7.34 37.56
C LEU A 451 6.74 7.06 38.47
N ALA A 452 6.93 6.36 39.59
CA ALA A 452 5.88 6.13 40.58
C ALA A 452 5.54 7.38 41.42
N LYS A 453 6.48 8.32 41.60
CA LYS A 453 6.28 9.56 42.37
C LYS A 453 5.81 10.75 41.54
N GLY A 454 6.13 10.79 40.24
CA GLY A 454 5.70 11.86 39.33
C GLY A 454 4.18 11.94 39.08
N GLY A 455 3.41 10.94 39.54
CA GLY A 455 1.94 10.93 39.46
C GLY A 455 1.22 11.57 40.64
N ALA A 456 1.89 11.96 41.73
CA ALA A 456 1.22 12.53 42.89
C ALA A 456 2.05 13.59 43.63
N SER A 457 1.47 14.80 43.72
CA SER A 457 1.77 15.86 44.69
C SER A 457 3.17 16.50 44.65
N ASN A 458 3.33 17.54 43.82
CA ASN A 458 4.22 18.65 44.18
C ASN A 458 3.41 19.69 44.99
N PRO A 459 3.58 19.80 46.31
CA PRO A 459 2.85 20.76 47.14
C PRO A 459 3.26 22.23 46.92
N ASN A 460 4.29 22.49 46.08
CA ASN A 460 4.73 23.83 45.71
C ASN A 460 4.31 24.23 44.29
N TYR A 461 3.39 23.51 43.64
CA TYR A 461 2.84 23.93 42.37
C TYR A 461 1.81 25.05 42.61
N GLU A 462 2.25 26.31 42.54
CA GLU A 462 1.33 27.43 42.38
C GLU A 462 0.72 27.34 40.97
N PRO A 463 -0.61 27.27 40.83
CA PRO A 463 -1.25 27.31 39.53
C PRO A 463 -0.88 28.62 38.83
N PRO A 464 -0.68 28.61 37.50
CA PRO A 464 -0.31 29.81 36.76
C PRO A 464 -1.31 30.94 37.04
N SER A 465 -0.78 32.13 37.28
CA SER A 465 -1.56 33.35 37.52
C SER A 465 -2.64 33.51 36.44
N PRO A 466 -3.88 33.94 36.78
CA PRO A 466 -4.99 34.13 35.83
C PRO A 466 -4.66 35.03 34.61
N ASN A 467 -3.58 35.81 34.68
CA ASN A 467 -3.10 36.64 33.57
C ASN A 467 -2.41 35.83 32.45
N ASN A 468 -1.90 34.62 32.71
CA ASN A 468 -1.30 33.78 31.67
C ASN A 468 -2.35 33.19 30.72
N GLU A 469 -3.53 32.79 31.23
CA GLU A 469 -4.59 32.27 30.35
C GLU A 469 -5.12 33.33 29.36
N VAL A 470 -5.12 34.60 29.76
CA VAL A 470 -5.52 35.71 28.89
C VAL A 470 -4.49 35.92 27.78
N HIS A 471 -3.20 35.81 28.11
CA HIS A 471 -2.12 35.95 27.15
C HIS A 471 -2.07 34.77 26.16
N GLU A 472 -2.19 33.53 26.66
CA GLU A 472 -2.25 32.32 25.82
C GLU A 472 -3.47 32.34 24.88
N ARG A 473 -4.65 32.77 25.35
CA ARG A 473 -5.83 32.92 24.48
C ARG A 473 -5.62 33.99 23.41
N ALA A 474 -4.97 35.10 23.74
CA ALA A 474 -4.67 36.16 22.79
C ALA A 474 -3.66 35.69 21.71
N GLU A 475 -2.63 34.94 22.10
CA GLU A 475 -1.68 34.34 21.16
C GLU A 475 -2.32 33.27 20.27
N LEU A 476 -3.09 32.34 20.83
CA LEU A 476 -3.86 31.36 20.06
C LEU A 476 -4.81 32.02 19.06
N GLN A 477 -5.43 33.13 19.42
CA GLN A 477 -6.32 33.86 18.53
C GLN A 477 -5.53 34.54 17.40
N ARG A 478 -4.36 35.12 17.71
CA ARG A 478 -3.45 35.70 16.71
C ARG A 478 -2.92 34.65 15.73
N GLU A 479 -2.47 33.50 16.22
CA GLU A 479 -2.02 32.40 15.37
C GLU A 479 -3.13 31.88 14.44
N ARG A 480 -4.36 31.76 14.96
CA ARG A 480 -5.52 31.37 14.16
C ARG A 480 -5.80 32.37 13.04
N THR A 481 -5.71 33.67 13.32
CA THR A 481 -5.87 34.70 12.29
C THR A 481 -4.75 34.66 11.24
N GLU A 482 -3.50 34.50 11.67
CA GLU A 482 -2.35 34.43 10.74
C GLU A 482 -2.41 33.17 9.86
N ARG A 483 -2.82 32.01 10.42
CA ARG A 483 -3.05 30.78 9.65
C ARG A 483 -4.20 30.94 8.65
N ALA A 484 -5.29 31.60 9.04
CA ALA A 484 -6.43 31.87 8.15
C ALA A 484 -6.03 32.77 6.97
N GLU A 485 -5.25 33.83 7.23
CA GLU A 485 -4.73 34.71 6.18
C GLU A 485 -3.77 33.99 5.23
N ARG A 486 -2.83 33.18 5.77
CA ARG A 486 -1.91 32.38 4.94
C ARG A 486 -2.69 31.41 4.05
N ALA A 487 -3.68 30.72 4.60
CA ALA A 487 -4.54 29.82 3.84
C ALA A 487 -5.32 30.56 2.73
N GLU A 488 -5.80 31.79 3.00
CA GLU A 488 -6.47 32.60 1.99
C GLU A 488 -5.52 33.05 0.87
N ARG A 489 -4.29 33.46 1.20
CA ARG A 489 -3.26 33.81 0.19
C ARG A 489 -2.95 32.63 -0.73
N VAL A 490 -2.77 31.43 -0.17
CA VAL A 490 -2.55 30.20 -0.96
C VAL A 490 -3.76 29.91 -1.86
N ARG A 491 -4.99 30.03 -1.35
CA ARG A 491 -6.21 29.86 -2.17
C ARG A 491 -6.30 30.88 -3.30
N ARG A 492 -5.97 32.15 -3.05
CA ARG A 492 -5.94 33.20 -4.09
C ARG A 492 -4.88 32.91 -5.16
N ALA A 493 -3.67 32.51 -4.74
CA ALA A 493 -2.61 32.13 -5.67
C ALA A 493 -3.00 30.92 -6.54
N LYS A 494 -3.63 29.89 -5.95
CA LYS A 494 -4.12 28.71 -6.68
C LYS A 494 -5.21 29.08 -7.69
N ARG A 495 -6.14 29.98 -7.31
CA ARG A 495 -7.16 30.52 -8.24
C ARG A 495 -6.54 31.31 -9.40
N ALA A 496 -5.54 32.15 -9.13
CA ALA A 496 -4.82 32.90 -10.16
C ALA A 496 -4.10 31.97 -11.15
N ARG A 497 -3.36 30.97 -10.66
CA ARG A 497 -2.69 29.97 -11.51
C ARG A 497 -3.67 29.18 -12.37
N ARG A 498 -4.83 28.78 -11.82
CA ARG A 498 -5.90 28.11 -12.59
C ARG A 498 -6.48 29.00 -13.68
N ALA A 499 -6.73 30.28 -13.38
CA ALA A 499 -7.22 31.23 -14.37
C ALA A 499 -6.21 31.47 -15.50
N GLU A 500 -4.92 31.54 -15.18
CA GLU A 500 -3.85 31.66 -16.18
C GLU A 500 -3.75 30.42 -17.07
N ARG A 501 -3.74 29.21 -16.49
CA ARG A 501 -3.77 27.95 -17.25
C ARG A 501 -4.99 27.88 -18.18
N ALA A 502 -6.17 28.26 -17.68
CA ALA A 502 -7.38 28.30 -18.51
C ALA A 502 -7.27 29.31 -19.67
N LYS A 503 -6.61 30.45 -19.46
CA LYS A 503 -6.35 31.44 -20.52
C LYS A 503 -5.38 30.90 -21.57
N ARG A 504 -4.31 30.21 -21.16
CA ARG A 504 -3.36 29.55 -22.07
C ARG A 504 -4.03 28.45 -22.89
N GLY A 505 -4.78 27.56 -22.24
CA GLY A 505 -5.52 26.50 -22.95
C GLY A 505 -6.56 27.02 -23.95
N ARG A 506 -7.22 28.16 -23.66
CA ARG A 506 -8.10 28.83 -24.64
C ARG A 506 -7.33 29.38 -25.85
N ALA A 507 -6.14 29.95 -25.64
CA ALA A 507 -5.30 30.46 -26.72
C ALA A 507 -4.77 29.32 -27.60
N GLU A 508 -4.32 28.22 -27.01
CA GLU A 508 -3.85 27.03 -27.73
C GLU A 508 -4.96 26.39 -28.57
N ARG A 509 -6.16 26.23 -28.02
CA ARG A 509 -7.33 25.74 -28.77
C ARG A 509 -7.68 26.67 -29.94
N ALA A 510 -7.58 27.99 -29.76
CA ALA A 510 -7.83 28.94 -30.83
C ALA A 510 -6.77 28.84 -31.95
N GLU A 511 -5.49 28.66 -31.61
CA GLU A 511 -4.42 28.45 -32.59
C GLU A 511 -4.57 27.10 -33.32
N ARG A 512 -4.91 26.02 -32.62
CA ARG A 512 -5.21 24.72 -33.23
C ARG A 512 -6.36 24.83 -34.22
N ALA A 513 -7.45 25.50 -33.85
CA ALA A 513 -8.59 25.73 -34.72
C ALA A 513 -8.24 26.56 -35.97
N LYS A 514 -7.29 27.50 -35.88
CA LYS A 514 -6.77 28.22 -37.05
C LYS A 514 -5.98 27.31 -37.98
N ARG A 515 -5.09 26.45 -37.43
CA ARG A 515 -4.31 25.48 -38.21
C ARG A 515 -5.23 24.48 -38.94
N GLU A 516 -6.19 23.90 -38.25
CA GLU A 516 -7.16 22.97 -38.85
C GLU A 516 -8.00 23.64 -39.97
N ARG A 517 -8.33 24.93 -39.83
CA ARG A 517 -8.98 25.70 -40.90
C ARG A 517 -8.07 25.89 -42.10
N ALA A 518 -6.79 26.22 -41.89
CA ALA A 518 -5.81 26.37 -42.95
C ALA A 518 -5.61 25.05 -43.71
N GLU A 519 -5.38 23.94 -43.00
CA GLU A 519 -5.25 22.60 -43.60
C GLU A 519 -6.49 22.19 -44.38
N ARG A 520 -7.70 22.51 -43.89
CA ARG A 520 -8.95 22.24 -44.62
C ARG A 520 -9.04 23.04 -45.92
N VAL A 521 -8.56 24.29 -45.94
CA VAL A 521 -8.52 25.10 -47.15
C VAL A 521 -7.51 24.54 -48.15
N GLU A 522 -6.32 24.15 -47.69
CA GLU A 522 -5.29 23.52 -48.53
C GLU A 522 -5.78 22.19 -49.13
N ARG A 523 -6.43 21.34 -48.32
CA ARG A 523 -7.01 20.08 -48.81
C ARG A 523 -8.06 20.31 -49.89
N LYS A 524 -8.97 21.28 -49.69
CA LYS A 524 -9.97 21.66 -50.70
C LYS A 524 -9.33 22.20 -51.98
N HIS A 525 -8.26 22.97 -51.85
CA HIS A 525 -7.51 23.46 -53.01
C HIS A 525 -6.85 22.30 -53.78
N ALA A 526 -6.21 21.36 -53.07
CA ALA A 526 -5.63 20.17 -53.68
C ALA A 526 -6.68 19.31 -54.40
N GLU A 527 -7.85 19.09 -53.79
CA GLU A 527 -8.98 18.38 -54.42
C GLU A 527 -9.49 19.07 -55.70
N LEU A 528 -9.53 20.41 -55.72
CA LEU A 528 -9.92 21.17 -56.91
C LEU A 528 -8.88 21.04 -58.02
N VAL A 529 -7.59 21.13 -57.70
CA VAL A 529 -6.50 20.94 -58.66
C VAL A 529 -6.53 19.54 -59.26
N GLU A 530 -6.74 18.51 -58.43
CA GLU A 530 -6.85 17.11 -58.88
C GLU A 530 -8.05 16.91 -59.82
N ARG A 531 -9.23 17.45 -59.48
CA ARG A 531 -10.42 17.39 -60.36
C ARG A 531 -10.17 18.09 -61.69
N GLU A 532 -9.50 19.23 -61.68
CA GLU A 532 -9.17 19.97 -62.89
C GLU A 532 -8.20 19.19 -63.78
N TYR A 533 -7.19 18.58 -63.17
CA TYR A 533 -6.25 17.69 -63.85
C TYR A 533 -6.96 16.49 -64.50
N GLN A 534 -7.84 15.81 -63.76
CA GLN A 534 -8.63 14.70 -64.30
C GLN A 534 -9.53 15.13 -65.45
N ARG A 535 -10.14 16.33 -65.38
CA ARG A 535 -10.94 16.89 -66.49
C ARG A 535 -10.09 17.09 -67.74
N ILE A 536 -8.91 17.71 -67.62
CA ILE A 536 -7.97 17.93 -68.73
C ILE A 536 -7.54 16.60 -69.35
N MET A 537 -7.22 15.60 -68.52
CA MET A 537 -6.82 14.27 -69.01
C MET A 537 -7.96 13.56 -69.74
N HIS A 538 -9.19 13.68 -69.25
CA HIS A 538 -10.38 13.14 -69.91
C HIS A 538 -10.65 13.83 -71.26
N GLU A 539 -10.59 15.16 -71.32
CA GLU A 539 -10.72 15.93 -72.56
C GLU A 539 -9.65 15.55 -73.58
N ARG A 540 -8.40 15.36 -73.14
CA ARG A 540 -7.30 14.91 -74.00
C ARG A 540 -7.54 13.50 -74.55
N GLY A 541 -7.99 12.56 -73.70
CA GLY A 541 -8.34 11.20 -74.13
C GLY A 541 -9.44 11.22 -75.20
N HIS A 542 -10.48 12.04 -75.00
CA HIS A 542 -11.57 12.19 -75.96
C HIS A 542 -11.11 12.82 -77.29
N HIS A 543 -10.13 13.73 -77.26
CA HIS A 543 -9.54 14.33 -78.46
C HIS A 543 -8.62 13.37 -79.22
N GLU A 544 -7.88 12.52 -78.52
CA GLU A 544 -7.08 11.44 -79.11
C GLU A 544 -7.97 10.34 -79.73
N GLU A 545 -9.11 10.03 -79.10
CA GLU A 545 -10.10 9.09 -79.62
C GLU A 545 -10.83 9.63 -80.86
N LEU A 546 -11.22 10.91 -80.86
CA LEU A 546 -11.75 11.59 -82.05
C LEU A 546 -10.72 11.66 -83.19
N SER A 547 -9.43 11.81 -82.87
CA SER A 547 -8.35 11.80 -83.87
C SER A 547 -8.12 10.40 -84.45
N ARG A 548 -8.30 9.33 -83.67
CA ARG A 548 -8.24 7.94 -84.15
C ARG A 548 -9.45 7.57 -85.01
N ASN A 549 -10.65 8.02 -84.63
CA ASN A 549 -11.88 7.74 -85.38
C ASN A 549 -12.07 8.65 -86.62
N GLY A 550 -11.33 9.76 -86.71
CA GLY A 550 -11.38 10.70 -87.84
C GLY A 550 -10.55 10.33 -89.07
N GLN A 551 -9.79 9.23 -89.06
CA GLN A 551 -9.03 8.77 -90.24
C GLN A 551 -9.82 7.88 -91.21
N GLY A 552 -11.08 7.60 -90.91
CA GLY A 552 -11.99 6.89 -91.81
C GLY A 552 -13.21 7.73 -92.13
N VAL A 553 -13.33 8.13 -93.40
CA VAL A 553 -14.58 8.47 -94.07
C VAL A 553 -15.18 9.86 -93.78
N PHE A 554 -14.96 10.83 -94.68
CA PHE A 554 -15.97 11.29 -95.64
C PHE A 554 -15.55 12.61 -96.32
N ASN A 555 -15.26 12.51 -97.61
CA ASN A 555 -15.57 13.56 -98.58
C ASN A 555 -17.09 13.81 -98.55
N ASN A 556 -17.55 14.92 -98.01
CA ASN A 556 -18.86 15.46 -98.38
C ASN A 556 -18.92 16.98 -98.20
N LYS A 557 -18.86 17.68 -99.33
CA LYS A 557 -19.16 19.10 -99.46
C LYS A 557 -20.62 19.34 -99.10
N ARG A 558 -20.90 19.93 -97.93
CA ARG A 558 -22.18 20.60 -97.67
C ARG A 558 -21.93 22.06 -97.33
N LYS A 559 -22.56 22.91 -98.15
CA LYS A 559 -22.65 24.37 -98.01
C LYS A 559 -23.23 24.71 -96.64
N LEU A 560 -22.49 25.47 -95.85
CA LEU A 560 -23.00 26.12 -94.64
C LEU A 560 -23.54 27.50 -95.00
N ALA A 561 -24.70 27.80 -94.44
CA ALA A 561 -25.39 29.08 -94.54
C ALA A 561 -24.67 30.16 -93.72
N PRO A 562 -24.74 31.44 -94.11
CA PRO A 562 -23.97 32.52 -93.53
C PRO A 562 -24.73 33.20 -92.39
N GLU A 563 -24.99 32.51 -91.28
CA GLU A 563 -25.64 33.12 -90.12
C GLU A 563 -25.39 32.28 -88.86
N SER A 564 -24.14 32.23 -88.40
CA SER A 564 -23.86 31.78 -87.03
C SER A 564 -22.83 32.68 -86.40
N VAL A 565 -23.33 33.42 -85.41
CA VAL A 565 -22.62 34.36 -84.55
C VAL A 565 -21.31 33.77 -84.03
N ASP A 566 -20.32 34.65 -84.05
CA ASP A 566 -18.89 34.44 -83.84
C ASP A 566 -18.55 33.61 -82.59
N TYR A 567 -18.14 32.36 -82.84
CA TYR A 567 -17.64 31.43 -81.82
C TYR A 567 -16.35 31.95 -81.14
N ASN A 568 -15.61 32.88 -81.77
CA ASN A 568 -14.41 33.46 -81.17
C ASN A 568 -14.70 34.50 -80.08
N GLU A 569 -15.88 35.13 -80.07
CA GLU A 569 -16.20 36.13 -79.05
C GLU A 569 -16.52 35.50 -77.68
N ARG A 570 -17.05 34.27 -77.69
CA ARG A 570 -17.38 33.51 -76.47
C ARG A 570 -16.14 33.01 -75.75
N HIS A 571 -15.13 32.57 -76.50
CA HIS A 571 -13.87 32.07 -75.94
C HIS A 571 -12.97 33.18 -75.37
N LYS A 572 -13.15 34.42 -75.84
CA LYS A 572 -12.42 35.60 -75.34
C LYS A 572 -12.96 36.14 -74.00
N ARG A 573 -14.19 35.80 -73.62
CA ARG A 573 -14.79 36.16 -72.32
C ARG A 573 -14.54 35.11 -71.21
N GLN A 574 -14.00 33.95 -71.58
CA GLN A 574 -13.81 32.80 -70.68
C GLN A 574 -12.35 32.62 -70.22
N ARG A 575 -11.41 33.26 -70.90
CA ARG A 575 -10.06 33.54 -70.40
C ARG A 575 -10.06 34.88 -69.68
#